data_AF-A0AA86T3R7-F1
#
_entry.id   AF-A0AA86T3R7-F1
#
_cell.length_a   1.000
_cell.length_b   1.000
_cell.length_c   1.000
_cell.angle_alpha   90.00
_cell.angle_beta   90.00
_cell.angle_gamma   90.00
#
_symmetry.space_group_name_H-M   'P 1'
#
loop_
_entity.id
_entity.type
_entity.pdbx_description
1 polymer ?
#
loop_
_entity_poly.entity_id
_entity_poly.type
_entity_poly.pdbx_seq_one_letter_code
_entity_poly.pdbx_strand_id
1 'polypeptide(L)'
;MLDNFSYSELVIEKCDSLRSVPRMILSANCLQKFTLTNIPSLISFLADCFPISLRSLDIWNCRKLEFLSHNTWHKFTSLEILRIWNSCCSLTSISLGIFPALQELYIRFIPNLEAITTQGGESSPKLVDFIVTDFKGLRDEDLVNTLLKEQSLPTSLEYLFLHNFSGLKLLEGKGLQNLTSLQMLHMYNWPSFESLPEDQLPSSLVVLSLRECPLLEARYQSQNGKYWSKIAHIPAIKINEKVII
;
A
#
# COMPACT_ATOMS: atom_id res chain seq x y z
N MET A 1 -0.38 12.73 29.80
CA MET A 1 -1.28 12.97 28.65
C MET A 1 -1.72 11.62 28.12
N LEU A 2 -2.83 11.12 28.66
CA LEU A 2 -3.51 9.89 28.22
C LEU A 2 -5.01 10.18 28.31
N ASP A 3 -5.49 11.14 27.51
CA ASP A 3 -6.88 11.61 27.57
C ASP A 3 -7.63 11.22 26.29
N ASN A 4 -7.91 9.92 26.11
CA ASN A 4 -9.10 9.39 25.44
C ASN A 4 -9.02 7.85 25.36
N PHE A 5 -9.60 7.15 26.34
CA PHE A 5 -9.81 5.71 26.24
C PHE A 5 -11.30 5.45 25.96
N SER A 6 -11.68 5.29 24.69
CA SER A 6 -12.59 4.19 24.40
C SER A 6 -11.75 2.94 24.55
N TYR A 7 -12.15 1.94 25.34
CA TYR A 7 -11.31 0.78 25.68
C TYR A 7 -10.83 -0.04 24.46
N SER A 8 -11.29 0.29 23.25
CA SER A 8 -10.91 -0.30 21.97
C SER A 8 -9.91 0.52 21.15
N GLU A 9 -9.63 1.78 21.49
CA GLU A 9 -8.75 2.65 20.70
C GLU A 9 -7.69 3.32 21.57
N LEU A 10 -6.46 3.38 21.07
CA LEU A 10 -5.38 4.11 21.71
C LEU A 10 -4.66 4.97 20.68
N VAL A 11 -4.42 6.22 21.05
CA VAL A 11 -3.63 7.16 20.26
C VAL A 11 -2.48 7.66 21.12
N ILE A 12 -1.25 7.56 20.61
CA ILE A 12 -0.07 8.18 21.20
C ILE A 12 0.45 9.22 20.21
N GLU A 13 0.50 10.47 20.64
CA GLU A 13 0.93 11.57 19.79
C GLU A 13 2.01 12.43 20.44
N LYS A 14 2.89 13.01 19.60
CA LYS A 14 3.82 14.11 19.96
C LYS A 14 4.66 13.79 21.21
N CYS A 15 5.28 12.60 21.21
CA CYS A 15 6.11 12.15 22.33
C CYS A 15 7.58 12.03 21.92
N ASP A 16 8.42 12.93 22.42
CA ASP A 16 9.83 13.01 22.00
C ASP A 16 10.77 12.12 22.83
N SER A 17 10.27 11.54 23.93
CA SER A 17 11.06 10.70 24.85
C SER A 17 10.69 9.22 24.78
N LEU A 18 9.57 8.86 24.15
CA LEU A 18 9.11 7.48 24.09
C LEU A 18 10.00 6.69 23.14
N ARG A 19 10.85 5.83 23.70
CA ARG A 19 11.70 4.93 22.92
C ARG A 19 11.01 3.62 22.58
N SER A 20 10.12 3.15 23.46
CA SER A 20 9.31 1.97 23.23
C SER A 20 7.93 2.10 23.86
N VAL A 21 6.92 1.45 23.24
CA VAL A 21 5.57 1.38 23.80
C VAL A 21 5.55 0.39 24.98
N PRO A 22 5.05 0.78 26.16
CA PRO A 22 4.96 -0.10 27.32
C PRO A 22 4.16 -1.39 27.04
N ARG A 23 4.68 -2.54 27.50
CA ARG A 23 4.03 -3.85 27.31
C ARG A 23 2.58 -3.92 27.81
N MET A 24 2.27 -3.22 28.91
CA MET A 24 0.93 -3.21 29.50
C MET A 24 -0.16 -2.72 28.54
N ILE A 25 0.19 -1.81 27.63
CA ILE A 25 -0.69 -1.30 26.59
C ILE A 25 -0.96 -2.37 25.53
N LEU A 26 0.08 -3.13 25.16
CA LEU A 26 0.05 -4.15 24.11
C LEU A 26 -0.57 -5.47 24.58
N SER A 27 -0.59 -5.72 25.89
CA SER A 27 -1.26 -6.88 26.52
C SER A 27 -2.77 -6.68 26.71
N ALA A 28 -3.31 -5.49 26.38
CA ALA A 28 -4.73 -5.23 26.47
C ALA A 28 -5.46 -5.93 25.30
N ASN A 29 -6.07 -7.09 25.56
CA ASN A 29 -6.84 -7.87 24.58
C ASN A 29 -8.15 -7.18 24.10
N CYS A 30 -8.40 -5.94 24.51
CA CYS A 30 -9.53 -5.14 24.06
C CYS A 30 -9.12 -4.11 22.99
N LEU A 31 -7.83 -3.86 22.77
CA LEU A 31 -7.37 -2.84 21.84
C LEU A 31 -7.61 -3.29 20.40
N GLN A 32 -8.43 -2.54 19.67
CA GLN A 32 -8.81 -2.78 18.28
C GLN A 32 -8.13 -1.80 17.32
N LYS A 33 -7.89 -0.56 17.75
CA LYS A 33 -7.22 0.46 16.95
C LYS A 33 -6.05 1.06 17.72
N PHE A 34 -4.89 1.14 17.08
CA PHE A 34 -3.71 1.74 17.66
C PHE A 34 -3.10 2.75 16.69
N THR A 35 -2.97 3.99 17.14
CA THR A 35 -2.43 5.09 16.35
C THR A 35 -1.18 5.66 17.02
N LEU A 36 -0.09 5.75 16.26
CA LEU A 36 1.17 6.37 16.66
C LEU A 36 1.41 7.58 15.75
N THR A 37 1.59 8.77 16.32
CA THR A 37 1.74 10.00 15.51
C THR A 37 2.83 10.93 16.06
N ASN A 38 3.76 11.36 15.22
CA ASN A 38 4.82 12.31 15.58
C ASN A 38 5.64 11.85 16.80
N ILE A 39 6.21 10.63 16.74
CA ILE A 39 7.04 10.07 17.83
C ILE A 39 8.45 9.83 17.28
N PRO A 40 9.31 10.86 17.20
CA PRO A 40 10.61 10.78 16.52
C PRO A 40 11.63 9.92 17.27
N SER A 41 11.42 9.66 18.55
CA SER A 41 12.28 8.83 19.40
C SER A 41 11.93 7.34 19.40
N LEU A 42 10.78 6.97 18.82
CA LEU A 42 10.28 5.60 18.87
C LEU A 42 11.15 4.67 18.03
N ILE A 43 11.77 3.69 18.68
CA ILE A 43 12.61 2.68 18.03
C ILE A 43 11.80 1.43 17.78
N SER A 44 10.99 1.01 18.75
CA SER A 44 10.12 -0.17 18.61
C SER A 44 8.81 0.07 19.33
N PHE A 45 7.70 -0.42 18.80
CA PHE A 45 6.44 -0.49 19.56
C PHE A 45 6.07 -1.93 19.93
N LEU A 46 6.90 -2.93 19.60
CA LEU A 46 6.61 -4.35 19.79
C LEU A 46 7.77 -5.04 20.52
N ALA A 47 7.71 -5.09 21.85
CA ALA A 47 8.67 -5.86 22.65
C ALA A 47 8.14 -7.28 22.91
N ASP A 48 7.82 -8.05 21.87
CA ASP A 48 7.38 -9.47 21.90
C ASP A 48 5.88 -9.78 22.14
N CYS A 49 5.03 -8.80 22.47
CA CYS A 49 3.59 -9.01 22.64
C CYS A 49 2.80 -8.23 21.57
N PHE A 50 1.87 -8.91 20.89
CA PHE A 50 0.95 -8.27 19.96
C PHE A 50 -0.50 -8.44 20.46
N PRO A 51 -1.31 -7.37 20.50
CA PRO A 51 -2.72 -7.51 20.84
C PRO A 51 -3.43 -8.29 19.73
N ILE A 52 -3.82 -9.52 20.04
CA ILE A 52 -4.58 -10.39 19.12
C ILE A 52 -5.91 -9.77 18.67
N SER A 53 -6.39 -8.74 19.35
CA SER A 53 -7.61 -8.01 19.02
C SER A 53 -7.40 -6.85 18.05
N LEU A 54 -6.15 -6.51 17.71
CA LEU A 54 -5.85 -5.30 16.94
C LEU A 54 -6.26 -5.48 15.47
N ARG A 55 -7.22 -4.65 15.05
CA ARG A 55 -7.76 -4.61 13.69
C ARG A 55 -7.19 -3.48 12.86
N SER A 56 -6.83 -2.36 13.48
CA SER A 56 -6.32 -1.18 12.79
C SER A 56 -5.05 -0.65 13.44
N LEU A 57 -4.02 -0.43 12.61
CA LEU A 57 -2.74 0.14 13.03
C LEU A 57 -2.39 1.32 12.10
N ASP A 58 -2.26 2.49 12.69
CA ASP A 58 -1.97 3.74 12.02
C ASP A 58 -0.62 4.30 12.53
N ILE A 59 0.38 4.45 11.67
CA ILE A 59 1.73 4.93 12.03
C ILE A 59 2.10 6.16 11.20
N TRP A 60 2.28 7.31 11.85
CA TRP A 60 2.44 8.61 11.21
C TRP A 60 3.66 9.35 11.77
N ASN A 61 4.60 9.76 10.92
CA ASN A 61 5.81 10.49 11.29
C ASN A 61 6.67 9.81 12.40
N CYS A 62 6.71 8.47 12.46
CA CYS A 62 7.56 7.69 13.36
C CYS A 62 8.80 7.18 12.60
N ARG A 63 9.74 8.08 12.31
CA ARG A 63 10.83 7.81 11.36
C ARG A 63 11.86 6.77 11.83
N LYS A 64 12.21 6.76 13.12
CA LYS A 64 13.18 5.81 13.69
C LYS A 64 12.61 4.43 13.98
N LEU A 65 11.31 4.23 13.72
CA LEU A 65 10.64 3.00 14.08
C LEU A 65 11.13 1.83 13.23
N GLU A 66 11.65 0.80 13.89
CA GLU A 66 12.01 -0.48 13.30
C GLU A 66 10.76 -1.37 13.27
N PHE A 67 9.96 -1.21 12.21
CA PHE A 67 8.77 -2.05 11.99
C PHE A 67 9.19 -3.39 11.38
N LEU A 68 8.62 -4.50 11.88
CA LEU A 68 8.83 -5.87 11.36
C LEU A 68 10.29 -6.37 11.40
N SER A 69 10.93 -6.39 12.57
CA SER A 69 12.22 -7.08 12.74
C SER A 69 12.08 -8.61 12.62
N HIS A 70 13.19 -9.30 12.31
CA HIS A 70 13.31 -10.65 11.72
C HIS A 70 12.51 -11.84 12.34
N ASN A 71 11.79 -11.68 13.46
CA ASN A 71 11.06 -12.76 14.14
C ASN A 71 9.59 -12.39 14.46
N THR A 72 8.93 -11.63 13.58
CA THR A 72 7.55 -11.12 13.79
C THR A 72 6.48 -11.95 13.05
N TRP A 73 6.89 -13.02 12.38
CA TRP A 73 5.99 -13.93 11.66
C TRP A 73 4.94 -14.49 12.65
N HIS A 74 3.68 -14.55 12.23
CA HIS A 74 2.50 -14.97 13.02
C HIS A 74 1.87 -13.96 14.00
N LYS A 75 2.35 -12.71 14.09
CA LYS A 75 1.82 -11.78 15.11
C LYS A 75 0.57 -10.98 14.70
N PHE A 76 0.28 -10.81 13.41
CA PHE A 76 -0.78 -9.91 12.93
C PHE A 76 -2.03 -10.64 12.40
N THR A 77 -2.52 -11.62 13.15
CA THR A 77 -3.62 -12.50 12.69
C THR A 77 -4.97 -11.81 12.56
N SER A 78 -5.18 -10.68 13.24
CA SER A 78 -6.45 -9.95 13.23
C SER A 78 -6.36 -8.55 12.63
N LEU A 79 -5.19 -8.16 12.12
CA LEU A 79 -4.99 -6.83 11.55
C LEU A 79 -5.69 -6.76 10.19
N GLU A 80 -6.74 -5.95 10.10
CA GLU A 80 -7.55 -5.70 8.91
C GLU A 80 -7.07 -4.47 8.14
N ILE A 81 -6.54 -3.47 8.84
CA ILE A 81 -6.17 -2.17 8.29
C ILE A 81 -4.77 -1.78 8.78
N LEU A 82 -3.85 -1.52 7.85
CA LEU A 82 -2.52 -1.01 8.13
C LEU A 82 -2.27 0.28 7.35
N ARG A 83 -1.99 1.37 8.05
CA ARG A 83 -1.62 2.66 7.44
C ARG A 83 -0.28 3.14 7.95
N ILE A 84 0.65 3.41 7.04
CA ILE A 84 2.00 3.90 7.37
C ILE A 84 2.29 5.14 6.52
N TRP A 85 2.56 6.26 7.19
CA TRP A 85 2.83 7.56 6.57
C TRP A 85 4.12 8.19 7.11
N ASN A 86 5.08 8.50 6.23
CA ASN A 86 6.34 9.20 6.56
C ASN A 86 7.07 8.60 7.79
N SER A 87 7.05 7.28 7.88
CA SER A 87 7.48 6.49 9.05
C SER A 87 8.35 5.32 8.61
N CYS A 88 8.91 4.59 9.60
CA CYS A 88 9.62 3.34 9.37
C CYS A 88 10.77 3.47 8.37
N CYS A 89 11.66 4.45 8.56
CA CYS A 89 12.69 4.76 7.56
C CYS A 89 13.70 3.61 7.38
N SER A 90 13.83 2.68 8.31
CA SER A 90 14.71 1.51 8.16
C SER A 90 14.05 0.34 7.40
N LEU A 91 12.77 0.45 7.06
CA LEU A 91 12.00 -0.63 6.43
C LEU A 91 12.32 -0.75 4.94
N THR A 92 12.97 -1.85 4.56
CA THR A 92 13.34 -2.13 3.16
C THR A 92 12.39 -3.07 2.44
N SER A 93 11.68 -3.93 3.18
CA SER A 93 10.68 -4.83 2.57
C SER A 93 9.51 -5.11 3.51
N ILE A 94 8.34 -5.39 2.91
CA ILE A 94 7.14 -5.83 3.64
C ILE A 94 6.65 -7.14 3.01
N SER A 95 6.52 -8.18 3.82
CA SER A 95 5.77 -9.38 3.43
C SER A 95 4.32 -9.21 3.84
N LEU A 96 3.39 -9.27 2.89
CA LEU A 96 1.96 -9.26 3.11
C LEU A 96 1.45 -10.60 3.69
N GLY A 97 2.21 -11.69 3.51
CA GLY A 97 1.85 -13.02 4.00
C GLY A 97 1.77 -13.10 5.53
N ILE A 98 2.38 -12.16 6.25
CA ILE A 98 2.32 -12.12 7.72
C ILE A 98 1.03 -11.47 8.26
N PHE A 99 0.18 -10.91 7.38
CA PHE A 99 -1.07 -10.25 7.73
C PHE A 99 -2.28 -10.98 7.12
N PRO A 100 -2.64 -12.18 7.60
CA PRO A 100 -3.64 -13.03 6.95
C PRO A 100 -5.05 -12.40 6.85
N ALA A 101 -5.38 -11.46 7.75
CA ALA A 101 -6.68 -10.78 7.79
C ALA A 101 -6.68 -9.40 7.10
N LEU A 102 -5.55 -8.97 6.51
CA LEU A 102 -5.42 -7.61 5.97
C LEU A 102 -6.34 -7.39 4.78
N GLN A 103 -7.12 -6.32 4.86
CA GLN A 103 -8.08 -5.88 3.85
C GLN A 103 -7.68 -4.52 3.26
N GLU A 104 -7.08 -3.65 4.07
CA GLU A 104 -6.63 -2.33 3.62
C GLU A 104 -5.16 -2.11 3.96
N LEU A 105 -4.38 -1.70 2.96
CA LEU A 105 -2.99 -1.32 3.14
C LEU A 105 -2.73 0.04 2.50
N TYR A 106 -2.40 1.02 3.33
CA TYR A 106 -2.02 2.37 2.91
C TYR A 106 -0.56 2.62 3.27
N ILE A 107 0.30 2.73 2.28
CA ILE A 107 1.72 3.04 2.45
C ILE A 107 2.07 4.31 1.70
N ARG A 108 2.62 5.28 2.42
CA ARG A 108 2.98 6.58 1.86
C ARG A 108 4.25 7.15 2.48
N PHE A 109 5.14 7.69 1.64
CA PHE A 109 6.40 8.29 2.06
C PHE A 109 7.26 7.36 2.93
N ILE A 110 7.42 6.08 2.57
CA ILE A 110 8.43 5.22 3.21
C ILE A 110 9.73 5.30 2.40
N PRO A 111 10.78 5.98 2.91
CA PRO A 111 11.90 6.43 2.08
C PRO A 111 12.83 5.33 1.60
N ASN A 112 12.88 4.18 2.26
CA ASN A 112 13.80 3.09 1.92
C ASN A 112 13.07 1.78 1.56
N LEU A 113 11.74 1.80 1.34
CA LEU A 113 11.02 0.58 0.98
C LEU A 113 11.32 0.19 -0.46
N GLU A 114 11.87 -1.01 -0.66
CA GLU A 114 12.33 -1.53 -1.94
C GLU A 114 11.44 -2.67 -2.47
N ALA A 115 10.73 -3.38 -1.59
CA ALA A 115 9.91 -4.52 -1.99
C ALA A 115 8.65 -4.70 -1.14
N ILE A 116 7.55 -5.09 -1.78
CA ILE A 116 6.38 -5.67 -1.13
C ILE A 116 6.14 -7.03 -1.75
N THR A 117 6.07 -8.07 -0.93
CA THR A 117 5.93 -9.47 -1.39
C THR A 117 4.77 -10.14 -0.69
N THR A 118 4.24 -11.23 -1.23
CA THR A 118 3.28 -12.09 -0.53
C THR A 118 3.93 -13.33 0.11
N GLN A 119 5.24 -13.50 -0.06
CA GLN A 119 5.98 -14.68 0.40
C GLN A 119 6.28 -14.63 1.91
N GLY A 120 6.29 -15.78 2.58
CA GLY A 120 6.64 -15.89 4.01
C GLY A 120 5.46 -16.01 4.97
N GLY A 121 4.26 -16.33 4.47
CA GLY A 121 3.07 -16.65 5.26
C GLY A 121 2.33 -17.88 4.76
N GLU A 122 1.47 -18.46 5.60
CA GLU A 122 0.70 -19.68 5.29
C GLU A 122 -0.54 -19.40 4.40
N SER A 123 -0.94 -18.14 4.25
CA SER A 123 -2.14 -17.73 3.50
C SER A 123 -1.94 -16.37 2.81
N SER A 124 -2.51 -16.22 1.61
CA SER A 124 -2.60 -14.91 0.96
C SER A 124 -3.64 -14.02 1.67
N PRO A 125 -3.32 -12.73 1.95
CA PRO A 125 -4.29 -11.82 2.53
C PRO A 125 -5.46 -11.58 1.57
N LYS A 126 -6.64 -11.32 2.13
CA LYS A 126 -7.80 -10.83 1.37
C LYS A 126 -7.73 -9.31 1.24
N LEU A 127 -6.61 -8.82 0.72
CA LEU A 127 -6.41 -7.39 0.53
C LEU A 127 -7.40 -6.90 -0.52
N VAL A 128 -8.25 -5.95 -0.16
CA VAL A 128 -9.27 -5.36 -1.03
C VAL A 128 -8.75 -4.03 -1.57
N ASP A 129 -8.17 -3.19 -0.71
CA ASP A 129 -7.67 -1.87 -1.05
C ASP A 129 -6.17 -1.74 -0.78
N PHE A 130 -5.43 -1.35 -1.81
CA PHE A 130 -3.99 -1.15 -1.75
C PHE A 130 -3.60 0.21 -2.35
N ILE A 131 -3.11 1.08 -1.46
CA ILE A 131 -2.70 2.43 -1.79
C ILE A 131 -1.22 2.60 -1.49
N VAL A 132 -0.47 2.89 -2.54
CA VAL A 132 1.00 2.97 -2.53
C VAL A 132 1.41 4.27 -3.19
N THR A 133 2.02 5.16 -2.41
CA THR A 133 2.32 6.52 -2.86
C THR A 133 3.68 7.04 -2.41
N ASP A 134 4.30 7.90 -3.22
CA ASP A 134 5.43 8.75 -2.85
C ASP A 134 6.68 8.00 -2.29
N PHE A 135 7.24 7.04 -3.03
CA PHE A 135 8.47 6.33 -2.65
C PHE A 135 9.73 7.13 -3.03
N LYS A 136 10.73 7.12 -2.15
CA LYS A 136 12.08 7.67 -2.44
C LYS A 136 13.17 6.59 -2.45
N GLY A 137 12.80 5.35 -2.16
CA GLY A 137 13.71 4.21 -2.09
C GLY A 137 13.63 3.45 -3.41
N LEU A 138 14.80 3.22 -4.02
CA LEU A 138 15.01 2.86 -5.43
C LEU A 138 14.73 3.99 -6.43
N ARG A 139 15.29 3.86 -7.65
CA ARG A 139 14.82 4.62 -8.81
C ARG A 139 13.35 4.23 -9.00
N ASP A 140 12.43 5.19 -9.17
CA ASP A 140 10.99 4.96 -9.30
C ASP A 140 10.60 3.78 -10.24
N GLU A 141 11.46 3.47 -11.21
CA GLU A 141 11.35 2.33 -12.12
C GLU A 141 11.38 0.95 -11.41
N ASP A 142 12.32 0.75 -10.49
CA ASP A 142 12.65 -0.58 -9.94
C ASP A 142 11.55 -1.07 -8.97
N LEU A 143 10.92 -0.16 -8.22
CA LEU A 143 9.91 -0.52 -7.21
C LEU A 143 8.59 -0.94 -7.84
N VAL A 144 8.05 -0.17 -8.78
CA VAL A 144 6.77 -0.52 -9.40
C VAL A 144 6.88 -1.83 -10.16
N ASN A 145 7.98 -2.05 -10.87
CA ASN A 145 8.26 -3.31 -11.54
C ASN A 145 8.43 -4.46 -10.53
N THR A 146 8.97 -4.19 -9.35
CA THR A 146 9.01 -5.17 -8.25
C THR A 146 7.61 -5.45 -7.68
N LEU A 147 6.80 -4.40 -7.48
CA LEU A 147 5.41 -4.49 -7.01
C LEU A 147 4.50 -5.18 -8.01
N LEU A 148 4.81 -5.11 -9.31
CA LEU A 148 4.05 -5.73 -10.39
C LEU A 148 4.79 -6.89 -11.04
N LYS A 149 5.79 -7.44 -10.35
CA LYS A 149 6.39 -8.72 -10.70
C LYS A 149 5.38 -9.83 -10.47
N GLU A 150 5.55 -10.97 -11.13
CA GLU A 150 4.68 -12.12 -10.88
C GLU A 150 4.66 -12.48 -9.38
N GLN A 151 3.45 -12.63 -8.81
CA GLN A 151 3.18 -13.08 -7.42
C GLN A 151 3.56 -12.09 -6.29
N SER A 152 3.83 -10.81 -6.58
CA SER A 152 4.13 -9.80 -5.56
C SER A 152 2.90 -9.28 -4.81
N LEU A 153 1.73 -9.29 -5.44
CA LEU A 153 0.45 -8.81 -4.89
C LEU A 153 -0.61 -9.91 -4.85
N PRO A 154 -1.55 -9.85 -3.89
CA PRO A 154 -2.60 -10.85 -3.73
C PRO A 154 -3.67 -10.74 -4.82
N THR A 155 -4.17 -11.88 -5.31
CA THR A 155 -5.18 -11.94 -6.40
C THR A 155 -6.58 -11.50 -5.96
N SER A 156 -6.79 -11.36 -4.64
CA SER A 156 -8.00 -10.80 -4.01
C SER A 156 -8.12 -9.29 -4.16
N LEU A 157 -7.06 -8.60 -4.61
CA LEU A 157 -7.04 -7.14 -4.72
C LEU A 157 -8.11 -6.63 -5.67
N GLU A 158 -8.99 -5.75 -5.18
CA GLU A 158 -10.08 -5.14 -5.93
C GLU A 158 -9.75 -3.69 -6.34
N TYR A 159 -9.02 -2.96 -5.50
CA TYR A 159 -8.67 -1.55 -5.71
C TYR A 159 -7.16 -1.36 -5.60
N LEU A 160 -6.55 -0.85 -6.67
CA LEU A 160 -5.13 -0.52 -6.72
C LEU A 160 -4.96 0.96 -7.04
N PHE A 161 -4.38 1.71 -6.10
CA PHE A 161 -4.04 3.11 -6.28
C PHE A 161 -2.53 3.30 -6.23
N LEU A 162 -1.98 3.83 -7.33
CA LEU A 162 -0.55 4.11 -7.48
C LEU A 162 -0.32 5.60 -7.73
N HIS A 163 0.46 6.26 -6.88
CA HIS A 163 0.66 7.71 -6.96
C HIS A 163 2.12 8.16 -6.88
N ASN A 164 2.45 9.13 -7.72
CA ASN A 164 3.70 9.89 -7.76
C ASN A 164 4.93 9.03 -8.11
N PHE A 165 4.91 8.43 -9.30
CA PHE A 165 6.06 7.73 -9.87
C PHE A 165 6.62 8.54 -11.03
N SER A 166 7.70 9.27 -10.76
CA SER A 166 8.23 10.31 -11.65
C SER A 166 9.24 9.79 -12.68
N GLY A 167 9.95 8.71 -12.35
CA GLY A 167 10.97 8.09 -13.21
C GLY A 167 10.46 6.95 -14.11
N LEU A 168 9.33 6.33 -13.78
CA LEU A 168 8.88 5.12 -14.48
C LEU A 168 8.33 5.42 -15.88
N LYS A 169 8.91 4.80 -16.92
CA LYS A 169 8.44 4.92 -18.30
C LYS A 169 7.48 3.82 -18.75
N LEU A 170 7.72 2.60 -18.32
CA LEU A 170 7.06 1.39 -18.79
C LEU A 170 6.89 0.41 -17.63
N LEU A 171 5.76 -0.29 -17.60
CA LEU A 171 5.53 -1.38 -16.64
C LEU A 171 6.11 -2.67 -17.19
N GLU A 172 7.03 -3.26 -16.45
CA GLU A 172 7.57 -4.59 -16.72
C GLU A 172 6.89 -5.65 -15.86
N GLY A 173 6.78 -6.86 -16.41
CA GLY A 173 6.19 -8.01 -15.73
C GLY A 173 4.68 -8.16 -15.94
N LYS A 174 4.17 -9.31 -15.50
CA LYS A 174 2.77 -9.75 -15.68
C LYS A 174 1.93 -9.66 -14.40
N GLY A 175 2.38 -8.89 -13.41
CA GLY A 175 1.72 -8.81 -12.10
C GLY A 175 0.26 -8.36 -12.21
N LEU A 176 -0.02 -7.34 -13.03
CA LEU A 176 -1.39 -6.84 -13.25
C LEU A 176 -2.34 -7.91 -13.81
N GLN A 177 -1.85 -8.74 -14.75
CA GLN A 177 -2.66 -9.81 -15.36
C GLN A 177 -3.12 -10.85 -14.33
N ASN A 178 -2.34 -11.05 -13.26
CA ASN A 178 -2.65 -12.01 -12.21
C ASN A 178 -3.64 -11.47 -11.17
N LEU A 179 -3.95 -10.16 -11.17
CA LEU A 179 -4.91 -9.55 -10.25
C LEU A 179 -6.35 -9.82 -10.71
N THR A 180 -6.76 -11.09 -10.65
CA THR A 180 -8.03 -11.57 -11.21
C THR A 180 -9.28 -10.95 -10.58
N SER A 181 -9.17 -10.32 -9.40
CA SER A 181 -10.29 -9.63 -8.74
C SER A 181 -10.26 -8.11 -8.91
N LEU A 182 -9.25 -7.55 -9.60
CA LEU A 182 -9.05 -6.10 -9.67
C LEU A 182 -10.17 -5.42 -10.45
N GLN A 183 -10.96 -4.60 -9.76
CA GLN A 183 -12.06 -3.84 -10.34
C GLN A 183 -11.65 -2.41 -10.69
N MET A 184 -10.73 -1.82 -9.93
CA MET A 184 -10.32 -0.43 -10.13
C MET A 184 -8.79 -0.28 -10.10
N LEU A 185 -8.26 0.28 -11.18
CA LEU A 185 -6.87 0.72 -11.29
C LEU A 185 -6.84 2.24 -11.38
N HIS A 186 -6.24 2.88 -10.38
CA HIS A 186 -6.05 4.32 -10.33
C HIS A 186 -4.57 4.67 -10.38
N MET A 187 -4.18 5.49 -11.35
CA MET A 187 -2.82 6.01 -11.50
C MET A 187 -2.87 7.53 -11.46
N TYR A 188 -2.12 8.10 -10.53
CA TYR A 188 -2.11 9.54 -10.28
C TYR A 188 -0.69 10.11 -10.29
N ASN A 189 -0.46 11.20 -11.03
CA ASN A 189 0.82 11.91 -11.10
C ASN A 189 1.98 11.01 -11.58
N TRP A 190 1.89 10.52 -12.82
CA TRP A 190 2.94 9.71 -13.49
C TRP A 190 3.47 10.46 -14.72
N PRO A 191 4.40 11.42 -14.52
CA PRO A 191 4.81 12.36 -15.59
C PRO A 191 5.57 11.72 -16.74
N SER A 192 6.38 10.67 -16.47
CA SER A 192 7.26 10.05 -17.46
C SER A 192 6.71 8.76 -18.06
N PHE A 193 5.50 8.34 -17.70
CA PHE A 193 4.97 7.02 -18.03
C PHE A 193 4.29 6.98 -19.39
N GLU A 194 4.91 6.27 -20.33
CA GLU A 194 4.62 6.36 -21.76
C GLU A 194 3.50 5.42 -22.22
N SER A 195 3.36 4.24 -21.59
CA SER A 195 2.31 3.27 -21.98
C SER A 195 1.98 2.24 -20.91
N LEU A 196 0.69 1.91 -20.82
CA LEU A 196 0.22 0.74 -20.06
C LEU A 196 0.57 -0.58 -20.79
N PRO A 197 0.73 -1.68 -20.05
CA PRO A 197 0.80 -3.02 -20.62
C PRO A 197 -0.61 -3.46 -21.01
N GLU A 198 -1.13 -2.87 -22.09
CA GLU A 198 -2.56 -2.94 -22.45
C GLU A 198 -3.05 -4.38 -22.65
N ASP A 199 -2.19 -5.26 -23.17
CA ASP A 199 -2.47 -6.67 -23.41
C ASP A 199 -2.38 -7.53 -22.13
N GLN A 200 -2.07 -6.93 -20.98
CA GLN A 200 -1.87 -7.58 -19.68
C GLN A 200 -2.77 -6.99 -18.58
N LEU A 201 -3.75 -6.16 -18.95
CA LEU A 201 -4.76 -5.68 -18.00
C LEU A 201 -5.68 -6.86 -17.60
N PRO A 202 -6.08 -6.95 -16.32
CA PRO A 202 -6.97 -8.03 -15.88
C PRO A 202 -8.37 -7.84 -16.45
N SER A 203 -9.02 -8.94 -16.85
CA SER A 203 -10.36 -8.91 -17.45
C SER A 203 -11.47 -8.50 -16.47
N SER A 204 -11.18 -8.50 -15.17
CA SER A 204 -12.06 -8.01 -14.11
C SER A 204 -12.08 -6.48 -13.99
N LEU A 205 -11.17 -5.77 -14.67
CA LEU A 205 -11.04 -4.32 -14.55
C LEU A 205 -12.29 -3.61 -15.07
N VAL A 206 -12.98 -2.94 -14.15
CA VAL A 206 -14.20 -2.16 -14.44
C VAL A 206 -13.86 -0.69 -14.67
N VAL A 207 -12.93 -0.16 -13.88
CA VAL A 207 -12.57 1.26 -13.88
C VAL A 207 -11.07 1.45 -14.06
N LEU A 208 -10.68 2.14 -15.12
CA LEU A 208 -9.33 2.68 -15.30
C LEU A 208 -9.37 4.19 -15.09
N SER A 209 -8.63 4.69 -14.10
CA SER A 209 -8.54 6.12 -13.81
C SER A 209 -7.12 6.62 -13.93
N LEU A 210 -6.90 7.56 -14.84
CA LEU A 210 -5.63 8.23 -15.11
C LEU A 210 -5.79 9.72 -14.80
N ARG A 211 -4.92 10.28 -13.95
CA ARG A 211 -4.95 11.71 -13.63
C ARG A 211 -3.54 12.23 -13.45
N GLU A 212 -3.24 13.39 -14.03
CA GLU A 212 -1.88 13.95 -14.01
C GLU A 212 -0.83 12.95 -14.58
N CYS A 213 -1.21 12.21 -15.61
CA CYS A 213 -0.40 11.23 -16.34
C CYS A 213 -0.23 11.69 -17.79
N PRO A 214 0.47 12.80 -18.07
CA PRO A 214 0.38 13.55 -19.33
C PRO A 214 0.66 12.71 -20.59
N LEU A 215 1.62 11.77 -20.54
CA LEU A 215 1.96 10.92 -21.68
C LEU A 215 0.89 9.86 -21.96
N LEU A 216 0.33 9.23 -20.92
CA LEU A 216 -0.82 8.32 -21.08
C LEU A 216 -2.08 9.06 -21.53
N GLU A 217 -2.34 10.23 -20.95
CA GLU A 217 -3.48 11.07 -21.30
C GLU A 217 -3.44 11.42 -22.79
N ALA A 218 -2.27 11.84 -23.30
CA ALA A 218 -2.06 12.10 -24.71
C ALA A 218 -2.23 10.84 -25.56
N ARG A 219 -1.71 9.68 -25.10
CA ARG A 219 -1.82 8.39 -25.80
C ARG A 219 -3.27 7.94 -25.99
N TYR A 220 -4.13 8.18 -25.00
CA TYR A 220 -5.55 7.76 -25.00
C TYR A 220 -6.52 8.92 -25.28
N GLN A 221 -6.03 10.09 -25.69
CA GLN A 221 -6.85 11.28 -25.90
C GLN A 221 -7.90 11.09 -27.02
N SER A 222 -7.55 10.35 -28.07
CA SER A 222 -8.42 10.09 -29.21
C SER A 222 -9.13 8.74 -29.06
N GLN A 223 -10.46 8.76 -28.91
CA GLN A 223 -11.28 7.54 -28.84
C GLN A 223 -11.28 6.73 -30.14
N ASN A 224 -10.84 7.32 -31.25
CA ASN A 224 -10.64 6.63 -32.53
C ASN A 224 -9.16 6.29 -32.78
N GLY A 225 -8.30 6.50 -31.78
CA GLY A 225 -6.86 6.24 -31.87
C GLY A 225 -6.54 4.75 -31.78
N LYS A 226 -5.43 4.34 -32.41
CA LYS A 226 -4.93 2.95 -32.40
C LYS A 226 -4.77 2.36 -30.99
N TYR A 227 -4.46 3.20 -29.99
CA TYR A 227 -4.26 2.75 -28.61
C TYR A 227 -5.55 2.71 -27.79
N TRP A 228 -6.58 3.47 -28.18
CA TRP A 228 -7.86 3.46 -27.48
C TRP A 228 -8.55 2.11 -27.59
N SER A 229 -8.53 1.48 -28.77
CA SER A 229 -9.14 0.16 -28.99
C SER A 229 -8.58 -0.92 -28.07
N LYS A 230 -7.34 -0.75 -27.56
CA LYS A 230 -6.74 -1.68 -26.60
C LYS A 230 -7.33 -1.58 -25.19
N ILE A 231 -7.87 -0.42 -24.79
CA ILE A 231 -8.46 -0.21 -23.47
C ILE A 231 -9.99 -0.06 -23.53
N ALA A 232 -10.57 0.09 -24.72
CA ALA A 232 -12.01 0.33 -24.93
C ALA A 232 -12.92 -0.80 -24.43
N HIS A 233 -12.38 -1.96 -24.08
CA HIS A 233 -13.12 -3.05 -23.46
C HIS A 233 -13.42 -2.79 -21.97
N ILE A 234 -12.76 -1.81 -21.34
CA ILE A 234 -12.95 -1.44 -19.95
C ILE A 234 -14.24 -0.60 -19.83
N PRO A 235 -15.21 -1.00 -18.97
CA PRO A 235 -16.51 -0.34 -18.86
C PRO A 235 -16.49 1.15 -18.54
N ALA A 236 -15.52 1.62 -17.75
CA ALA A 236 -15.38 3.03 -17.41
C ALA A 236 -13.92 3.46 -17.44
N ILE A 237 -13.63 4.47 -18.25
CA ILE A 237 -12.30 5.07 -18.37
C ILE A 237 -12.40 6.54 -17.95
N LYS A 238 -11.71 6.89 -16.86
CA LYS A 238 -11.58 8.26 -16.37
C LYS A 238 -10.20 8.79 -16.73
N ILE A 239 -10.15 9.88 -17.51
CA ILE A 239 -8.91 10.57 -17.88
C ILE A 239 -9.05 12.02 -17.39
N ASN A 240 -8.24 12.41 -16.42
CA ASN A 240 -8.42 13.61 -15.61
C ASN A 240 -9.84 13.67 -15.02
N GLU A 241 -10.56 14.77 -15.22
CA GLU A 241 -11.93 14.92 -14.74
C GLU A 241 -12.98 14.42 -15.76
N LYS A 242 -12.54 13.90 -16.92
CA LYS A 242 -13.43 13.38 -17.96
C LYS A 242 -13.69 11.90 -17.77
N VAL A 243 -14.97 11.52 -17.68
CA VAL A 243 -15.42 10.13 -17.63
C VAL A 243 -15.91 9.72 -19.02
N ILE A 244 -15.50 8.53 -19.45
CA ILE A 244 -15.90 7.88 -20.71
C ILE A 244 -16.47 6.52 -20.33
N ILE A 245 -17.71 6.27 -20.74
CA ILE A 245 -18.52 5.06 -20.49
C ILE A 245 -18.90 4.49 -21.85
#